data_AF-A0A966KLR7-F1
#
_entry.id   AF-A0A966KLR7-F1
#
_cell.length_a   1.000
_cell.length_b   1.000
_cell.length_c   1.000
_cell.angle_alpha   90.00
_cell.angle_beta   90.00
_cell.angle_gamma   90.00
#
_symmetry.space_group_name_H-M   'P 1'
#
loop_
_entity.id
_entity.type
_entity.pdbx_description
1 polymer ?
#
loop_
_entity_poly.entity_id
_entity_poly.type
_entity_poly.pdbx_seq_one_letter_code
_entity_poly.pdbx_strand_id
1 'polypeptide(L)' 'MPFIDHSLVSEIRERFCNVDKCPISGERIFFENAGGALTLRAALETSTKFAAIPDNQG' A
#
# COMPACT_ATOMS: atom_id res chain seq x y z
N MET A 1 23.33 -6.32 17.50
CA MET A 1 22.14 -6.38 16.62
C MET A 1 21.74 -4.96 16.28
N PRO A 2 21.48 -4.61 15.02
CA PRO A 2 21.00 -3.28 14.68
C PRO A 2 19.62 -3.06 15.32
N PHE A 3 19.45 -1.89 15.93
CA PHE A 3 18.16 -1.45 16.44
C PHE A 3 17.39 -0.81 15.28
N ILE A 4 16.15 -1.25 15.06
CA ILE A 4 15.26 -0.61 14.11
C ILE A 4 14.49 0.47 14.87
N ASP A 5 14.63 1.71 14.41
CA ASP A 5 13.90 2.84 14.97
C ASP A 5 12.39 2.70 14.70
N HIS A 6 11.57 2.96 15.72
CA HIS A 6 10.12 2.95 15.59
C HIS A 6 9.64 4.04 14.64
N SER A 7 10.34 5.17 14.56
CA SER A 7 9.99 6.25 13.61
C SER A 7 10.07 5.73 12.17
N LEU A 8 11.14 5.01 11.84
CA LEU A 8 11.34 4.38 10.53
C LEU A 8 10.24 3.36 10.21
N VAL A 9 9.84 2.55 11.18
CA VAL A 9 8.73 1.60 10.99
C VAL A 9 7.43 2.34 10.67
N SER A 10 7.11 3.40 11.40
CA SER A 10 5.93 4.23 11.13
C SER A 10 5.98 4.84 9.73
N GLU A 11 7.11 5.44 9.34
CA GLU A 11 7.30 6.03 8.01
C GLU A 11 7.12 5.00 6.88
N ILE A 12 7.60 3.77 7.07
CA ILE A 12 7.43 2.70 6.09
C ILE A 12 5.96 2.30 6.00
N ARG A 13 5.27 2.12 7.13
CA ARG A 13 3.85 1.75 7.18
C ARG A 13 2.97 2.76 6.47
N GLU A 14 3.23 4.05 6.65
CA GLU A 14 2.47 5.14 6.02
C GLU A 14 2.47 5.08 4.49
N ARG A 15 3.49 4.48 3.87
CA ARG A 15 3.59 4.34 2.41
C ARG A 15 2.64 3.29 1.83
N PHE A 16 2.07 2.41 2.65
CA PHE A 16 1.16 1.37 2.20
C PHE A 16 -0.31 1.80 2.34
N CYS A 17 -1.10 1.44 1.33
CA CYS A 17 -2.55 1.61 1.36
C CYS A 17 -3.18 0.63 2.36
N ASN A 18 -4.14 1.10 3.15
CA ASN A 18 -4.98 0.26 4.02
C ASN A 18 -4.17 -0.60 5.02
N VAL A 19 -3.03 -0.07 5.51
CA VAL A 19 -2.11 -0.81 6.38
C VAL A 19 -2.70 -1.13 7.75
N ASP A 20 -3.45 -0.19 8.34
CA ASP A 20 -4.06 -0.37 9.67
C ASP A 20 -5.53 -0.82 9.59
N LYS A 21 -6.21 -0.51 8.48
CA LYS A 21 -7.64 -0.76 8.30
C LYS A 21 -7.96 -1.26 6.90
N CYS A 22 -8.65 -2.38 6.85
CA CYS A 22 -9.37 -2.84 5.67
C CYS A 22 -10.66 -2.01 5.50
N PRO A 23 -10.95 -1.47 4.32
CA PRO A 23 -12.18 -0.70 4.08
C PRO A 23 -13.47 -1.52 4.24
N ILE A 24 -13.36 -2.85 4.20
CA ILE A 24 -14.52 -3.77 4.29
C ILE A 24 -14.64 -4.38 5.69
N SER A 25 -13.52 -4.80 6.29
CA SER A 25 -13.52 -5.60 7.54
C SER A 25 -13.06 -4.84 8.79
N GLY A 26 -12.72 -3.54 8.67
CA GLY A 26 -12.26 -2.74 9.81
C GLY A 26 -10.76 -2.90 10.10
N GLU A 27 -10.37 -2.93 11.37
CA GLU A 27 -8.96 -3.02 11.77
C GLU A 27 -8.27 -4.27 11.23
N ARG A 28 -6.99 -4.13 10.84
CA ARG A 28 -6.23 -5.16 10.16
C ARG A 28 -4.84 -5.30 10.77
N ILE A 29 -4.40 -6.55 10.89
CA ILE A 29 -2.98 -6.91 10.95
C ILE A 29 -2.71 -7.83 9.76
N PHE A 30 -1.77 -7.45 8.89
CA PHE A 30 -1.50 -8.16 7.64
C PHE A 30 -0.35 -9.18 7.81
N PHE A 31 -0.67 -10.47 7.84
CA PHE A 31 0.30 -11.57 7.98
C PHE A 31 0.40 -12.49 6.74
N GLU A 32 -0.41 -12.26 5.70
CA GLU A 32 -0.43 -13.11 4.49
C GLU A 32 0.58 -12.67 3.42
N ASN A 33 1.74 -12.15 3.84
CA ASN A 33 2.72 -11.56 2.93
C ASN A 33 3.37 -12.57 1.96
N ALA A 34 3.22 -13.87 2.21
CA ALA A 34 3.65 -14.93 1.30
C ALA A 34 2.72 -15.08 0.07
N GLY A 35 1.42 -14.80 0.24
CA GLY A 35 0.40 -14.92 -0.81
C GLY A 35 0.09 -13.61 -1.54
N GLY A 36 0.47 -12.47 -0.96
CA GLY A 36 0.25 -11.16 -1.56
C GLY A 36 0.95 -10.04 -0.79
N ALA A 37 0.79 -8.80 -1.26
CA ALA A 37 1.37 -7.63 -0.62
C ALA A 37 0.35 -6.51 -0.50
N LEU A 38 0.53 -5.65 0.50
CA LEU A 38 -0.16 -4.36 0.52
C LEU A 38 0.37 -3.48 -0.62
N THR A 39 -0.52 -2.70 -1.21
CA THR A 39 -0.16 -1.80 -2.31
C THR A 39 0.52 -0.54 -1.78
N LEU A 40 1.62 -0.13 -2.39
CA LEU A 40 2.23 1.18 -2.14
C LEU A 40 1.34 2.30 -2.68
N ARG A 41 1.20 3.40 -1.94
CA ARG A 41 0.45 4.58 -2.36
C ARG A 41 0.94 5.14 -3.69
N ALA A 42 2.26 5.27 -3.86
CA ALA A 42 2.84 5.77 -5.11
C ALA A 42 2.54 4.88 -6.32
N ALA A 43 2.50 3.55 -6.12
CA ALA A 43 2.12 2.62 -7.18
C ALA A 43 0.64 2.79 -7.54
N LEU A 44 -0.24 2.89 -6.54
CA LEU A 44 -1.66 3.15 -6.74
C LEU A 44 -1.87 4.46 -7.52
N GLU A 45 -1.28 5.57 -7.08
CA GLU A 45 -1.40 6.88 -7.73
C GLU A 45 -0.96 6.83 -9.20
N THR A 46 0.17 6.17 -9.46
CA THR A 46 0.70 6.00 -10.82
C THR A 46 -0.27 5.17 -11.67
N SER A 47 -0.71 4.01 -11.16
CA SER A 47 -1.65 3.15 -11.87
C SER A 47 -2.97 3.86 -12.16
N THR A 48 -3.52 4.59 -11.18
CA THR A 48 -4.76 5.37 -11.37
C THR A 48 -4.59 6.45 -12.43
N LYS A 49 -3.45 7.14 -12.44
CA LYS A 49 -3.15 8.17 -13.46
C LYS A 49 -3.20 7.59 -14.88
N PHE A 50 -2.57 6.45 -15.11
CA PHE A 50 -2.54 5.84 -16.45
C PHE A 50 -3.85 5.12 -16.82
N ALA A 51 -4.53 4.52 -15.84
CA ALA A 51 -5.83 3.88 -16.06
C ALA A 51 -6.93 4.87 -16.45
N ALA A 52 -6.77 6.16 -16.13
CA ALA A 52 -7.70 7.21 -16.53
C ALA A 52 -7.56 7.63 -18.02
N ILE A 53 -6.52 7.18 -18.72
CA ILE A 53 -6.28 7.51 -20.13
C ILE A 53 -7.01 6.47 -21.01
N PRO A 54 -7.82 6.89 -22.00
CA PRO A 54 -8.44 5.97 -22.95
C PRO A 54 -7.40 5.14 -23.70
N ASP A 55 -7.63 3.83 -23.79
CA ASP A 55 -6.79 2.87 -24.51
C ASP A 55 -6.99 2.94 -26.03
N ASN A 56 -8.15 3.41 -26.45
CA ASN A 56 -8.53 3.72 -27.82
C ASN A 56 -8.71 5.24 -27.93
N GLN A 57 -7.71 5.91 -28.48
CA GLN A 57 -7.75 7.36 -28.69
C GLN A 57 -8.39 7.77 -30.04
N GLY A 58 -8.94 6.80 -30.80
CA GLY A 58 -9.30 6.96 -32.22
C GLY A 58 -8.19 6.54 -33.16
#